data_AF-A0A4Y2J8N8-F1
#
_entry.id   AF-A0A4Y2J8N8-F1
#
_cell.length_a   1.000
_cell.length_b   1.000
_cell.length_c   1.000
_cell.angle_alpha   90.00
_cell.angle_beta   90.00
_cell.angle_gamma   90.00
#
_symmetry.space_group_name_H-M   'P 1'
#
loop_
_entity.id
_entity.type
_entity.pdbx_description
1 polymer ?
#
loop_
_entity_poly.entity_id
_entity_poly.type
_entity_poly.pdbx_seq_one_letter_code
_entity_poly.pdbx_strand_id
1 'polypeptide(L)'
;MPLPAKSKIARFNPFLQENHLRLGGRLQFAQVTSEEKHPLLLDGSHHFVQLLIRRTHVRLHHLGVRIVLSELRSNYWILRGHEAIKRVIHGCLPCRLSKAPRGTQIEAPLPADRVTPCIPFSTTGIDFAGPLYVRNSKSLDTAYIALFTCSTTGALHIELVSDLTTDKFLMALQRFVCRRGLPHTIYTDNATTFHAANRELISLWNSLASTKVQ
;
A
#
# COMPACT_ATOMS: atom_id res chain seq x y z
N MET A 1 35.89 43.00 -9.50
CA MET A 1 36.15 42.64 -8.08
C MET A 1 37.23 41.57 -8.05
N PRO A 2 38.43 41.83 -7.50
CA PRO A 2 39.47 40.81 -7.43
C PRO A 2 39.07 39.71 -6.43
N LEU A 3 39.01 38.47 -6.90
CA LEU A 3 38.69 37.29 -6.08
C LEU A 3 39.91 36.40 -5.93
N PRO A 4 40.13 35.76 -4.76
CA PRO A 4 41.20 34.78 -4.60
C PRO A 4 41.06 33.62 -5.59
N ALA A 5 42.16 33.13 -6.13
CA ALA A 5 42.17 32.05 -7.13
C ALA A 5 41.50 30.75 -6.64
N LYS A 6 41.51 30.48 -5.33
CA LYS A 6 40.85 29.32 -4.69
C LYS A 6 39.36 29.54 -4.39
N SER A 7 38.81 30.71 -4.72
CA SER A 7 37.42 31.02 -4.41
C SER A 7 36.45 30.15 -5.22
N LYS A 8 35.48 29.55 -4.53
CA LYS A 8 34.45 28.68 -5.13
C LYS A 8 33.65 29.37 -6.25
N ILE A 9 33.64 30.71 -6.22
CA ILE A 9 32.83 31.57 -7.08
C ILE A 9 33.61 32.25 -8.22
N ALA A 10 34.95 32.20 -8.22
CA ALA A 10 35.79 32.91 -9.20
C ALA A 10 35.47 32.51 -10.65
N ARG A 11 35.15 31.23 -10.89
CA ARG A 11 34.77 30.68 -12.20
C ARG A 11 33.46 31.22 -12.78
N PHE A 12 32.63 31.89 -11.98
CA PHE A 12 31.32 32.42 -12.42
C PHE A 12 31.38 33.90 -12.80
N ASN A 13 32.58 34.47 -12.90
CA ASN A 13 32.82 35.89 -13.18
C ASN A 13 31.83 36.83 -12.45
N PRO A 14 31.72 36.73 -11.11
CA PRO A 14 30.64 37.39 -10.40
C PRO A 14 30.87 38.90 -10.31
N PHE A 15 29.79 39.67 -10.33
CA PHE A 15 29.81 41.11 -10.15
C PHE A 15 28.80 41.53 -9.09
N LEU A 16 29.01 42.72 -8.54
CA LEU A 16 28.13 43.30 -7.53
C LEU A 16 27.16 44.26 -8.21
N GLN A 17 25.87 44.09 -7.96
CA GLN A 17 24.82 45.01 -8.40
C GLN A 17 23.84 45.17 -7.26
N GLU A 18 23.55 46.42 -6.86
CA GLU A 18 22.61 46.74 -5.79
C GLU A 18 22.88 45.95 -4.49
N ASN A 19 24.16 45.86 -4.10
CA ASN A 19 24.65 45.07 -2.95
C ASN A 19 24.41 43.56 -3.02
N HIS A 20 24.02 43.03 -4.17
CA HIS A 20 23.85 41.60 -4.40
C HIS A 20 24.90 41.05 -5.35
N LEU A 21 25.40 39.86 -5.03
CA LEU A 21 26.35 39.14 -5.87
C LEU A 21 25.59 38.42 -6.99
N ARG A 22 25.87 38.79 -8.24
CA ARG A 22 25.22 38.21 -9.43
C ARG A 22 26.22 37.49 -10.31
N LEU A 23 25.72 36.52 -11.05
CA LEU A 23 26.53 35.74 -11.99
C LEU A 23 26.81 36.54 -13.29
N GLY A 24 28.08 36.60 -13.68
CA GLY A 24 28.48 37.07 -14.99
C GLY A 24 28.19 36.01 -16.05
N GLY A 25 27.38 36.34 -17.05
CA GLY A 25 26.87 35.41 -18.05
C GLY A 25 27.21 35.80 -19.48
N ARG A 26 26.81 34.93 -20.42
CA ARG A 26 26.88 35.17 -21.88
C ARG A 26 25.53 35.49 -22.51
N LEU A 27 24.51 35.69 -21.68
CA LEU A 27 23.12 35.91 -22.10
C LEU A 27 22.81 37.41 -22.32
N GLN A 28 23.80 38.27 -22.49
CA GLN A 28 23.59 39.72 -22.61
C GLN A 28 22.61 40.10 -23.74
N PHE A 29 22.63 39.35 -24.85
CA PHE A 29 21.77 39.59 -26.03
C PHE A 29 20.49 38.75 -26.05
N ALA A 30 20.27 37.87 -25.06
CA ALA A 30 19.04 37.07 -25.01
C ALA A 30 17.83 37.96 -24.68
N GLN A 31 16.67 37.64 -25.26
CA GLN A 31 15.38 38.29 -24.95
C GLN A 31 14.76 37.69 -23.68
N VAL A 32 15.50 37.80 -22.57
CA VAL A 32 15.10 37.31 -21.24
C VAL A 32 15.22 38.44 -20.23
N THR A 33 14.63 38.26 -19.04
CA THR A 33 14.66 39.31 -18.00
C THR A 33 16.09 39.56 -17.50
N SER A 34 16.33 40.73 -16.90
CA SER A 34 17.65 41.08 -16.36
C SER A 34 18.10 40.08 -15.28
N GLU A 35 17.13 39.58 -14.50
CA GLU A 35 17.31 38.56 -13.47
C GLU A 35 17.75 37.22 -14.06
N GLU A 36 17.20 36.82 -15.19
CA GLU A 36 17.58 35.59 -15.90
C GLU A 36 18.95 35.70 -16.56
N LYS A 37 19.33 36.90 -17.04
CA LYS A 37 20.68 37.17 -17.57
C LYS A 37 21.74 37.09 -16.47
N HIS A 38 21.40 37.60 -15.29
CA HIS A 38 22.32 37.79 -14.18
C HIS A 38 21.72 37.30 -12.86
N PRO A 39 21.53 35.98 -12.71
CA PRO A 39 20.89 35.43 -11.52
C PRO A 39 21.72 35.65 -10.27
N LEU A 40 21.05 35.74 -9.13
CA LEU A 40 21.66 35.92 -7.82
C LEU A 40 22.49 34.69 -7.43
N LEU A 41 23.74 34.91 -7.06
CA LEU A 41 24.64 33.83 -6.70
C LEU A 41 24.45 33.46 -5.23
N LEU A 42 24.01 32.22 -4.97
CA LEU A 42 23.67 31.74 -3.63
C LEU A 42 24.47 30.49 -3.26
N ASP A 43 24.82 30.36 -1.97
CA ASP A 43 25.47 29.15 -1.47
C ASP A 43 24.44 28.07 -1.08
N GLY A 44 24.51 26.91 -1.74
CA GLY A 44 23.62 25.78 -1.48
C GLY A 44 23.73 25.16 -0.08
N SER A 45 24.77 25.49 0.71
CA SER A 45 24.85 25.10 2.13
C SER A 45 23.94 25.93 3.02
N HIS A 46 23.70 27.20 2.66
CA HIS A 46 23.10 28.17 3.57
C HIS A 46 21.63 27.84 3.87
N HIS A 47 21.21 28.02 5.13
CA HIS A 47 19.88 27.63 5.60
C HIS A 47 18.76 28.30 4.79
N PHE A 48 18.90 29.59 4.49
CA PHE A 48 17.95 30.32 3.63
C PHE A 48 17.73 29.63 2.28
N VAL A 49 18.80 29.15 1.64
CA VAL A 49 18.72 28.49 0.32
C VAL A 49 18.01 27.14 0.45
N GLN A 50 18.22 26.42 1.54
CA GLN A 50 17.49 25.18 1.82
C GLN A 50 15.98 25.44 1.98
N LEU A 51 15.60 26.52 2.67
CA LEU A 51 14.20 26.94 2.81
C LEU A 51 13.60 27.37 1.47
N LEU A 52 14.34 28.13 0.66
CA LEU A 52 13.94 28.54 -0.69
C LEU A 52 13.68 27.33 -1.60
N ILE A 53 14.60 26.37 -1.60
CA ILE A 53 14.45 25.10 -2.33
C ILE A 53 13.21 24.36 -1.83
N ARG A 54 13.02 24.26 -0.50
CA ARG A 54 11.87 23.54 0.08
C ARG A 54 10.56 24.20 -0.33
N ARG A 55 10.45 25.53 -0.24
CA ARG A 55 9.28 26.30 -0.69
C ARG A 55 8.99 26.05 -2.17
N THR A 56 10.03 26.08 -3.01
CA THR A 56 9.88 25.84 -4.45
C THR A 56 9.44 24.41 -4.75
N HIS A 57 10.03 23.42 -4.08
CA HIS A 57 9.65 22.02 -4.21
C HIS A 57 8.18 21.77 -3.80
N VAL A 58 7.69 22.40 -2.74
CA VAL A 58 6.27 22.30 -2.33
C VAL A 58 5.36 23.04 -3.31
N ARG A 59 5.71 24.26 -3.74
CA ARG A 59 4.94 25.03 -4.73
C ARG A 59 4.78 24.27 -6.05
N LEU A 60 5.83 23.56 -6.47
CA LEU A 60 5.84 22.73 -7.67
C LEU A 60 5.30 21.32 -7.41
N HIS A 61 4.43 21.12 -6.41
CA HIS A 61 3.76 19.85 -6.14
C HIS A 61 4.69 18.63 -6.08
N HIS A 62 5.83 18.77 -5.39
CA HIS A 62 6.79 17.69 -5.16
C HIS A 62 7.48 17.14 -6.41
N LEU A 63 7.56 17.93 -7.48
CA LEU A 63 8.28 17.56 -8.70
C LEU A 63 9.79 17.33 -8.45
N GLY A 64 10.39 16.61 -9.40
CA GLY A 64 11.78 16.13 -9.31
C GLY A 64 12.85 17.22 -9.32
N VAL A 65 14.08 16.81 -9.00
CA VAL A 65 15.25 17.70 -8.85
C VAL A 65 15.46 18.61 -10.07
N ARG A 66 15.33 18.08 -11.29
CA ARG A 66 15.57 18.84 -12.53
C ARG A 66 14.58 19.98 -12.72
N ILE A 67 13.32 19.77 -12.35
CA ILE A 67 12.26 20.77 -12.51
C ILE A 67 12.45 21.89 -11.49
N VAL A 68 12.68 21.52 -10.22
CA VAL A 68 12.99 22.49 -9.15
C VAL A 68 14.25 23.29 -9.49
N LEU A 69 15.27 22.65 -10.06
CA LEU A 69 16.49 23.33 -10.50
C LEU A 69 16.21 24.31 -11.64
N SER A 70 15.42 23.91 -12.64
CA SER A 70 15.06 24.78 -13.77
C SER A 70 14.34 26.04 -13.30
N GLU A 71 13.34 25.87 -12.43
CA GLU A 71 12.57 26.99 -11.85
C GLU A 71 13.47 27.95 -11.06
N LEU A 72 14.39 27.42 -10.25
CA LEU A 72 15.29 28.25 -9.45
C LEU A 72 16.30 28.99 -10.33
N ARG A 73 16.71 28.43 -11.48
CA ARG A 73 17.72 29.03 -12.36
C ARG A 73 17.26 30.32 -13.04
N SER A 74 15.96 30.57 -13.17
CA SER A 74 15.46 31.84 -13.69
C SER A 74 15.82 33.03 -12.80
N ASN A 75 16.04 32.81 -11.50
CA ASN A 75 16.30 33.90 -10.56
C ASN A 75 17.61 33.73 -9.76
N TYR A 76 18.09 32.49 -9.61
CA TYR A 76 19.16 32.13 -8.70
C TYR A 76 20.17 31.17 -9.32
N TRP A 77 21.45 31.46 -9.13
CA TRP A 77 22.54 30.53 -9.36
C TRP A 77 23.01 29.94 -8.05
N ILE A 78 22.47 28.78 -7.68
CA ILE A 78 22.84 28.07 -6.47
C ILE A 78 24.11 27.24 -6.71
N LEU A 79 25.16 27.50 -5.93
CA LEU A 79 26.39 26.70 -5.92
C LEU A 79 26.06 25.25 -5.52
N ARG A 80 26.48 24.28 -6.36
CA ARG A 80 26.11 22.87 -6.18
C ARG A 80 24.58 22.68 -6.04
N GLY A 81 23.83 23.44 -6.84
CA GLY A 81 22.37 23.51 -6.75
C GLY A 81 21.70 22.16 -6.90
N HIS A 82 22.20 21.30 -7.80
CA HIS A 82 21.66 19.95 -7.96
C HIS A 82 21.77 19.12 -6.67
N GLU A 83 22.92 19.13 -6.01
CA GLU A 83 23.15 18.43 -4.75
C GLU A 83 22.35 19.04 -3.59
N ALA A 84 22.26 20.37 -3.52
CA ALA A 84 21.46 21.06 -2.51
C ALA A 84 19.97 20.70 -2.64
N ILE A 85 19.44 20.69 -3.87
CA ILE A 85 18.05 20.32 -4.14
C ILE A 85 17.81 18.85 -3.83
N LYS A 86 18.71 17.96 -4.27
CA LYS A 86 18.61 16.52 -3.97
C LYS A 86 18.56 16.27 -2.45
N ARG A 87 19.37 16.99 -1.66
CA ARG A 87 19.38 16.89 -0.19
C ARG A 87 18.03 17.29 0.41
N VAL A 88 17.45 18.41 -0.03
CA VAL A 88 16.16 18.91 0.47
C VAL A 88 15.02 17.95 0.10
N ILE A 89 14.98 17.48 -1.15
CA ILE A 89 13.94 16.53 -1.60
C ILE A 89 14.05 15.19 -0.87
N HIS A 90 15.25 14.69 -0.58
CA HIS A 90 15.43 13.47 0.21
C HIS A 90 14.92 13.62 1.66
N GLY A 91 15.01 14.84 2.22
CA GLY A 91 14.42 15.20 3.50
C GLY A 91 12.89 15.32 3.49
N CYS A 92 12.25 15.38 2.32
CA CYS A 92 10.81 15.60 2.20
C CYS A 92 10.02 14.32 2.50
N LEU A 93 9.17 14.35 3.54
CA LEU A 93 8.35 13.21 3.97
C LEU A 93 7.39 12.70 2.87
N PRO A 94 6.56 13.55 2.21
CA PRO A 94 5.72 13.11 1.10
C PRO A 94 6.48 12.36 0.00
N CYS A 95 7.65 12.89 -0.41
CA CYS A 95 8.49 12.25 -1.43
C CYS A 95 9.07 10.91 -0.95
N ARG A 96 9.40 10.80 0.34
CA ARG A 96 9.95 9.57 0.92
C ARG A 96 8.89 8.47 0.99
N LEU A 97 7.68 8.81 1.42
CA LEU A 97 6.55 7.88 1.45
C LEU A 97 6.19 7.40 0.04
N SER A 98 6.11 8.33 -0.93
CA SER A 98 5.81 7.98 -2.32
C SER A 98 6.86 7.08 -2.97
N LYS A 99 8.12 7.16 -2.54
CA LYS A 99 9.24 6.34 -3.05
C LYS A 99 9.55 5.14 -2.17
N ALA A 100 8.74 4.85 -1.14
CA ALA A 100 8.96 3.70 -0.29
C ALA A 100 8.96 2.42 -1.15
N PRO A 101 9.94 1.51 -0.96
CA PRO A 101 9.94 0.25 -1.68
C PRO A 101 8.65 -0.52 -1.37
N ARG A 102 8.12 -1.24 -2.37
CA ARG A 102 7.03 -2.19 -2.14
C ARG A 102 7.53 -3.27 -1.19
N GLY A 103 6.67 -3.71 -0.27
CA GLY A 103 6.99 -4.86 0.57
C GLY A 103 7.29 -6.08 -0.30
N THR A 104 8.37 -6.80 -0.02
CA THR A 104 8.64 -8.11 -0.60
C THR A 104 7.81 -9.14 0.16
N GLN A 105 6.79 -9.70 -0.49
CA GLN A 105 6.03 -10.81 0.09
C GLN A 105 6.82 -12.10 -0.11
N ILE A 106 7.25 -12.72 0.99
CA ILE A 106 7.78 -14.09 0.94
C ILE A 106 6.56 -15.01 0.82
N GLU A 107 6.48 -15.78 -0.26
CA GLU A 107 5.43 -16.79 -0.42
C GLU A 107 5.69 -17.95 0.52
N ALA A 108 4.73 -18.23 1.40
CA ALA A 108 4.80 -19.41 2.26
C ALA A 108 4.56 -20.68 1.42
N PRO A 109 5.22 -21.81 1.75
CA PRO A 109 4.92 -23.08 1.10
C PRO A 109 3.45 -23.46 1.32
N LEU A 110 2.83 -24.08 0.31
CA LEU A 110 1.45 -24.55 0.41
C LEU A 110 1.33 -25.67 1.48
N PRO A 111 0.24 -25.71 2.26
CA PRO A 111 -0.04 -26.81 3.18
C PRO A 111 -0.09 -28.15 2.45
N ALA A 112 0.37 -29.22 3.10
CA ALA A 112 0.35 -30.58 2.55
C ALA A 112 -1.04 -30.99 2.07
N ASP A 113 -2.08 -30.61 2.81
CA ASP A 113 -3.49 -30.90 2.52
C ASP A 113 -4.01 -30.29 1.21
N ARG A 114 -3.30 -29.29 0.66
CA ARG A 114 -3.64 -28.68 -0.63
C ARG A 114 -2.95 -29.37 -1.80
N VAL A 115 -1.84 -30.05 -1.56
CA VAL A 115 -1.00 -30.65 -2.61
C VAL A 115 -1.04 -32.18 -2.62
N THR A 116 -1.49 -32.80 -1.53
CA THR A 116 -1.58 -34.25 -1.39
C THR A 116 -2.93 -34.74 -1.92
N PRO A 117 -2.96 -35.64 -2.91
CA PRO A 117 -4.20 -36.23 -3.39
C PRO A 117 -4.94 -36.99 -2.27
N CYS A 118 -6.23 -36.69 -2.09
CA CYS A 118 -7.11 -37.40 -1.18
C CYS A 118 -8.53 -37.48 -1.76
N ILE A 119 -9.43 -38.14 -1.04
CA ILE A 119 -10.83 -38.28 -1.45
C ILE A 119 -11.46 -36.88 -1.53
N PRO A 120 -12.26 -36.57 -2.58
CA PRO A 120 -12.92 -35.27 -2.69
C PRO A 120 -13.68 -34.90 -1.41
N PHE A 121 -13.57 -33.63 -1.01
CA PHE A 121 -14.13 -33.06 0.22
C PHE A 121 -13.58 -33.62 1.55
N SER A 122 -12.55 -34.49 1.53
CA SER A 122 -11.88 -34.92 2.77
C SER A 122 -11.25 -33.74 3.52
N THR A 123 -10.62 -32.82 2.80
CA THR A 123 -10.15 -31.53 3.35
C THR A 123 -10.95 -30.41 2.70
N THR A 124 -11.81 -29.77 3.49
CA THR A 124 -12.76 -28.75 3.01
C THR A 124 -12.50 -27.39 3.65
N GLY A 125 -12.29 -26.37 2.83
CA GLY A 125 -12.33 -24.97 3.27
C GLY A 125 -13.76 -24.46 3.28
N ILE A 126 -14.16 -23.72 4.32
CA ILE A 126 -15.47 -23.10 4.43
C ILE A 126 -15.30 -21.58 4.51
N ASP A 127 -16.07 -20.86 3.71
CA ASP A 127 -16.12 -19.41 3.71
C ASP A 127 -17.56 -18.91 3.53
N PHE A 128 -17.84 -17.69 3.93
CA PHE A 128 -19.12 -17.02 3.67
C PHE A 128 -18.96 -15.97 2.57
N ALA A 129 -19.73 -16.12 1.51
CA ALA A 129 -19.91 -15.05 0.55
C ALA A 129 -21.08 -14.15 0.99
N GLY A 130 -20.82 -12.84 0.88
CA GLY A 130 -21.54 -11.75 1.51
C GLY A 130 -23.03 -11.63 1.18
N PRO A 131 -23.65 -10.56 1.71
CA PRO A 131 -25.08 -10.46 1.77
C PRO A 131 -25.69 -10.43 0.37
N LEU A 132 -26.44 -11.47 0.03
CA LEU A 132 -27.36 -11.52 -1.09
C LEU A 132 -28.71 -10.98 -0.66
N TYR A 133 -29.32 -10.16 -1.49
CA TYR A 133 -30.68 -9.71 -1.27
C TYR A 133 -31.66 -10.68 -1.90
N VAL A 134 -32.42 -11.38 -1.06
CA VAL A 134 -33.43 -12.35 -1.47
C VAL A 134 -34.79 -11.72 -1.30
N ARG A 135 -35.56 -11.68 -2.38
CA ARG A 135 -36.92 -11.16 -2.35
C ARG A 135 -37.87 -12.24 -1.84
N ASN A 136 -38.38 -12.05 -0.63
CA ASN A 136 -39.56 -12.74 -0.15
C ASN A 136 -40.80 -11.93 -0.51
N SER A 137 -41.97 -12.57 -0.58
CA SER A 137 -43.21 -11.99 -1.13
C SER A 137 -43.62 -10.63 -0.56
N LYS A 138 -43.08 -10.23 0.61
CA LYS A 138 -43.36 -8.96 1.30
C LYS A 138 -42.12 -8.17 1.74
N SER A 139 -40.91 -8.72 1.64
CA SER A 139 -39.67 -8.09 2.15
C SER A 139 -38.44 -8.44 1.30
N LEU A 140 -37.44 -7.56 1.35
CA LEU A 140 -36.11 -7.81 0.79
C LEU A 140 -35.22 -8.27 1.95
N ASP A 141 -35.02 -9.57 2.07
CA ASP A 141 -34.25 -10.16 3.17
C ASP A 141 -32.79 -10.30 2.75
N THR A 142 -31.89 -10.27 3.73
CA THR A 142 -30.47 -10.55 3.49
C THR A 142 -30.23 -12.02 3.73
N ALA A 143 -29.49 -12.67 2.83
CA ALA A 143 -29.04 -14.05 2.93
C ALA A 143 -27.53 -14.11 2.63
N TYR A 144 -26.90 -15.23 2.94
CA TYR A 144 -25.49 -15.47 2.73
C TYR A 144 -25.30 -16.81 2.02
N ILE A 145 -24.15 -17.00 1.41
CA ILE A 145 -23.78 -18.28 0.83
C ILE A 145 -22.67 -18.88 1.70
N ALA A 146 -22.89 -20.09 2.20
CA ALA A 146 -21.82 -20.94 2.71
C ALA A 146 -21.14 -21.67 1.53
N LEU A 147 -19.86 -21.38 1.34
CA LEU A 147 -19.00 -21.95 0.32
C LEU A 147 -18.17 -23.08 0.93
N PHE A 148 -18.34 -24.30 0.44
CA PHE A 148 -17.55 -25.47 0.84
C PHE A 148 -16.63 -25.85 -0.31
N THR A 149 -15.34 -25.58 -0.16
CA THR A 149 -14.32 -25.78 -1.21
C THR A 149 -13.45 -26.98 -0.87
N CYS A 150 -13.37 -27.96 -1.77
CA CYS A 150 -12.43 -29.06 -1.64
C CYS A 150 -11.00 -28.59 -1.92
N SER A 151 -10.08 -28.80 -0.97
CA SER A 151 -8.68 -28.35 -1.09
C SER A 151 -7.92 -29.05 -2.21
N THR A 152 -8.24 -30.32 -2.46
CA THR A 152 -7.55 -31.19 -3.41
C THR A 152 -8.00 -30.97 -4.86
N THR A 153 -9.30 -30.80 -5.06
CA THR A 153 -9.90 -30.73 -6.42
C THR A 153 -10.32 -29.31 -6.81
N GLY A 154 -10.43 -28.39 -5.85
CA GLY A 154 -11.04 -27.08 -6.05
C GLY A 154 -12.56 -27.12 -6.27
N ALA A 155 -13.20 -28.29 -6.12
CA ALA A 155 -14.65 -28.42 -6.28
C ALA A 155 -15.39 -27.61 -5.22
N LEU A 156 -16.44 -26.91 -5.64
CA LEU A 156 -17.23 -26.03 -4.79
C LEU A 156 -18.64 -26.62 -4.56
N HIS A 157 -19.05 -26.69 -3.31
CA HIS A 157 -20.43 -26.95 -2.90
C HIS A 157 -20.99 -25.70 -2.23
N ILE A 158 -22.21 -25.32 -2.59
CA ILE A 158 -22.80 -24.03 -2.26
C ILE A 158 -24.10 -24.28 -1.50
N GLU A 159 -24.26 -23.63 -0.35
CA GLU A 159 -25.50 -23.66 0.44
C GLU A 159 -25.97 -22.24 0.74
N LEU A 160 -27.26 -21.97 0.52
CA LEU A 160 -27.87 -20.71 0.94
C LEU A 160 -28.17 -20.74 2.44
N VAL A 161 -27.86 -19.65 3.13
CA VAL A 161 -28.03 -19.48 4.57
C VAL A 161 -28.76 -18.16 4.82
N SER A 162 -29.76 -18.13 5.69
CA SER A 162 -30.56 -16.92 5.94
C SER A 162 -29.79 -15.83 6.69
N ASP A 163 -28.79 -16.20 7.46
CA ASP A 163 -28.01 -15.31 8.31
C ASP A 163 -26.66 -15.97 8.63
N LEU A 164 -25.80 -15.26 9.36
CA LEU A 164 -24.48 -15.76 9.78
C LEU A 164 -24.52 -16.40 11.18
N THR A 165 -25.68 -16.80 11.69
CA THR A 165 -25.77 -17.45 13.01
C THR A 165 -25.25 -18.89 12.98
N THR A 166 -24.82 -19.36 14.14
CA THR A 166 -24.28 -20.72 14.31
C THR A 166 -25.29 -21.79 13.90
N ASP A 167 -26.56 -21.63 14.28
CA ASP A 167 -27.61 -22.59 13.98
C ASP A 167 -27.77 -22.78 12.46
N LYS A 168 -27.84 -21.66 11.72
CA LYS A 168 -28.02 -21.73 10.27
C LYS A 168 -26.79 -22.29 9.58
N PHE A 169 -25.60 -21.97 10.09
CA PHE A 169 -24.36 -22.60 9.63
C PHE A 169 -24.35 -24.11 9.87
N LEU A 170 -24.70 -24.58 11.07
CA LEU A 170 -24.73 -26.01 11.39
C LEU A 170 -25.74 -26.76 10.53
N MET A 171 -26.90 -26.17 10.25
CA MET A 171 -27.86 -26.73 9.29
C MET A 171 -27.27 -26.82 7.88
N ALA A 172 -26.49 -25.83 7.43
CA ALA A 172 -25.80 -25.86 6.14
C ALA A 172 -24.71 -26.93 6.11
N LEU A 173 -23.93 -27.05 7.18
CA LEU A 173 -22.90 -28.08 7.35
C LEU A 173 -23.52 -29.48 7.32
N GLN A 174 -24.67 -29.68 7.98
CA GLN A 174 -25.38 -30.95 7.94
C GLN A 174 -25.83 -31.31 6.52
N ARG A 175 -26.40 -30.35 5.76
CA ARG A 175 -26.77 -30.58 4.35
C ARG A 175 -25.58 -30.93 3.48
N PHE A 176 -24.45 -30.25 3.69
CA PHE A 176 -23.19 -30.56 3.02
C PHE A 176 -22.73 -31.99 3.33
N VAL A 177 -22.64 -32.36 4.62
CA VAL A 177 -22.19 -33.70 5.06
C VAL A 177 -23.11 -34.79 4.52
N CYS A 178 -24.43 -34.60 4.54
CA CYS A 178 -25.38 -35.56 3.99
C CYS A 178 -25.19 -35.80 2.48
N ARG A 179 -24.67 -34.82 1.73
CA ARG A 179 -24.47 -34.94 0.28
C ARG A 179 -23.04 -35.35 -0.12
N ARG A 180 -22.03 -34.90 0.63
CA ARG A 180 -20.61 -35.04 0.27
C ARG A 180 -19.84 -36.02 1.17
N GLY A 181 -20.45 -36.46 2.27
CA GLY A 181 -19.78 -37.23 3.31
C GLY A 181 -19.15 -36.35 4.37
N LEU A 182 -18.71 -36.96 5.47
CA LEU A 182 -18.06 -36.26 6.57
C LEU A 182 -16.62 -35.90 6.16
N PRO A 183 -16.24 -34.61 6.18
CA PRO A 183 -14.85 -34.22 5.94
C PRO A 183 -13.96 -34.70 7.08
N HIS A 184 -12.72 -35.07 6.76
CA HIS A 184 -11.70 -35.35 7.76
C HIS A 184 -11.18 -34.06 8.42
N THR A 185 -11.01 -33.01 7.62
CA THR A 185 -10.48 -31.72 8.07
C THR A 185 -11.29 -30.58 7.48
N ILE A 186 -11.67 -29.63 8.33
CA ILE A 186 -12.35 -28.40 7.94
C ILE A 186 -11.42 -27.22 8.25
N TYR A 187 -11.16 -26.39 7.24
CA TYR A 187 -10.50 -25.10 7.39
C TYR A 187 -11.53 -23.98 7.30
N THR A 188 -11.46 -23.03 8.22
CA THR A 188 -12.31 -21.83 8.22
C THR A 188 -11.46 -20.60 8.46
N ASP A 189 -12.02 -19.42 8.25
CA ASP A 189 -11.47 -18.21 8.85
C ASP A 189 -11.78 -18.17 10.37
N ASN A 190 -11.37 -17.08 11.03
CA ASN A 190 -11.61 -16.88 12.46
C ASN A 190 -12.96 -16.21 12.75
N ALA A 191 -13.98 -16.39 11.91
CA ALA A 191 -15.31 -15.87 12.19
C ALA A 191 -15.89 -16.48 13.47
N THR A 192 -16.58 -15.64 14.26
CA THR A 192 -17.17 -16.03 15.55
C THR A 192 -18.17 -17.17 15.42
N THR A 193 -18.90 -17.23 14.30
CA THR A 193 -19.83 -18.29 13.94
C THR A 193 -19.16 -19.66 13.90
N PHE A 194 -17.97 -19.76 13.29
CA PHE A 194 -17.23 -21.03 13.21
C PHE A 194 -16.66 -21.46 14.57
N HIS A 195 -16.16 -20.50 15.37
CA HIS A 195 -15.74 -20.80 16.74
C HIS A 195 -16.91 -21.27 17.62
N ALA A 196 -18.09 -20.69 17.48
CA ALA A 196 -19.29 -21.13 18.19
C ALA A 196 -19.70 -22.54 17.74
N ALA A 197 -19.77 -22.80 16.44
CA ALA A 197 -20.11 -24.11 15.88
C ALA A 197 -19.15 -25.21 16.37
N ASN A 198 -17.84 -24.92 16.41
CA ASN A 198 -16.84 -25.87 16.90
C ASN A 198 -17.09 -26.24 18.37
N ARG A 199 -17.43 -25.26 19.23
CA ARG A 199 -17.77 -25.52 20.63
C ARG A 199 -19.00 -26.41 20.78
N GLU A 200 -20.04 -26.16 19.98
CA GLU A 200 -21.25 -26.98 19.99
C GLU A 200 -20.98 -28.41 19.53
N LEU A 201 -20.21 -28.59 18.46
CA LEU A 201 -19.83 -29.91 17.95
C LEU A 201 -19.00 -30.71 18.97
N ILE A 202 -18.03 -30.07 19.63
CA ILE A 202 -17.23 -30.68 20.70
C ILE A 202 -18.12 -31.08 21.88
N SER A 203 -19.04 -30.19 22.29
CA SER A 203 -19.98 -30.48 23.37
C SER A 203 -20.83 -31.70 23.04
N LEU A 204 -21.40 -31.75 21.83
CA LEU A 204 -22.21 -32.87 21.34
C LEU A 204 -21.41 -34.17 21.33
N TRP A 205 -20.18 -34.15 20.82
CA TRP A 205 -19.30 -35.31 20.80
C TRP A 205 -19.03 -35.86 22.21
N ASN A 206 -18.72 -34.98 23.17
CA ASN A 206 -18.45 -35.38 24.54
C ASN A 206 -19.70 -35.99 25.22
N SER A 207 -20.89 -35.47 24.93
CA SER A 207 -22.16 -36.04 25.42
C SER A 207 -22.43 -37.42 24.83
N LEU A 208 -22.15 -37.62 23.53
CA LEU A 208 -22.30 -38.92 22.88
C LEU A 208 -21.29 -39.95 23.40
N ALA A 209 -20.03 -39.55 23.57
CA ALA A 209 -18.97 -40.43 24.06
C ALA A 209 -19.13 -40.83 25.54
N SER A 210 -19.74 -39.98 26.37
CA SER A 210 -20.02 -40.29 27.78
C SER A 210 -21.25 -41.17 27.98
N THR A 211 -22.14 -41.23 26.99
CA THR A 211 -23.28 -42.15 26.98
C THR A 211 -22.78 -43.54 26.59
N LYS A 212 -22.32 -44.34 27.56
CA LYS A 212 -22.10 -45.77 27.35
C LYS A 212 -23.43 -46.37 26.87
N VAL A 213 -23.52 -46.69 25.59
CA VAL A 213 -24.59 -47.50 25.02
C VAL A 213 -24.53 -48.85 25.75
N GLN A 214 -25.50 -49.06 26.65
CA GLN A 214 -25.79 -50.38 27.25
C GLN A 214 -26.57 -51.22 26.24
#